data_AF-A0A538HL78-F1
#
_entry.id   AF-A0A538HL78-F1
#
_cell.length_a   1.000
_cell.length_b   1.000
_cell.length_c   1.000
_cell.angle_alpha   90.00
_cell.angle_beta   90.00
_cell.angle_gamma   90.00
#
_symmetry.space_group_name_H-M   'P 1'
#
loop_
_entity.id
_entity.type
_entity.pdbx_description
1 polymer ?
#
loop_
_entity_poly.entity_id
_entity_poly.type
_entity_poly.pdbx_seq_one_letter_code
_entity_poly.pdbx_strand_id
1 'polypeptide(L)'
;MRRVTSRTIMCGAAGVLAGLVTAVGVVALTQVAAAHGVTSADRDPAGLIEAAHLPPLLTVKGEPAVLRYDIYCAPPGGDPESGAPCDAGGTVYVRAGDSGPFRAVPLLLDTTASEGRYRADIPADIAGSHDGFSY
;
A
#
# COMPACT_ATOMS: atom_id res chain seq x y z
N MET A 1 52.11 -15.61 -40.62
CA MET A 1 50.70 -15.15 -40.55
C MET A 1 50.01 -15.91 -39.42
N ARG A 2 49.73 -15.23 -38.30
CA ARG A 2 49.24 -15.83 -37.04
C ARG A 2 47.71 -15.83 -37.06
N ARG A 3 47.07 -17.00 -37.16
CA ARG A 3 45.60 -17.12 -37.10
C ARG A 3 45.17 -16.86 -35.65
N VAL A 4 44.55 -15.69 -35.42
CA VAL A 4 43.87 -15.40 -34.14
C VAL A 4 42.55 -16.15 -34.17
N THR A 5 42.44 -17.13 -33.27
CA THR A 5 41.35 -18.09 -33.12
C THR A 5 40.07 -17.41 -32.61
N SER A 6 38.95 -17.67 -33.28
CA SER A 6 37.59 -17.18 -33.05
C SER A 6 36.94 -17.55 -31.69
N ARG A 7 37.74 -17.94 -30.70
CA ARG A 7 37.30 -18.47 -29.40
C ARG A 7 37.02 -17.38 -28.36
N THR A 8 37.50 -16.16 -28.56
CA THR A 8 37.37 -15.05 -27.59
C THR A 8 36.07 -14.25 -27.71
N ILE A 9 35.34 -14.35 -28.82
CA ILE A 9 34.13 -13.54 -29.06
C ILE A 9 32.91 -14.13 -28.35
N MET A 10 32.85 -15.45 -28.18
CA MET A 10 31.65 -16.13 -27.66
C MET A 10 31.48 -16.02 -26.14
N CYS A 11 32.54 -15.74 -25.38
CA CYS A 11 32.44 -15.51 -23.92
C CYS A 11 31.96 -14.10 -23.56
N GLY A 12 32.09 -13.11 -24.45
CA GLY A 12 31.70 -11.72 -24.15
C GLY A 12 30.18 -11.54 -24.10
N ALA A 13 29.44 -12.19 -25.00
CA ALA A 13 27.99 -12.02 -25.11
C ALA A 13 27.22 -12.59 -23.91
N ALA A 14 27.68 -13.71 -23.34
CA ALA A 14 27.05 -14.32 -22.16
C ALA A 14 27.22 -13.46 -20.89
N GLY A 15 28.37 -12.80 -20.72
CA GLY A 15 28.64 -11.92 -19.58
C GLY A 15 27.80 -10.65 -19.59
N VAL A 16 27.55 -10.07 -20.78
CA VAL A 16 26.73 -8.86 -20.93
C VAL A 16 25.26 -9.13 -20.62
N LEU A 17 24.70 -10.26 -21.09
CA LEU A 17 23.31 -10.63 -20.79
C LEU A 17 23.10 -10.94 -19.30
N ALA A 18 24.04 -11.64 -18.66
CA ALA A 18 23.98 -11.91 -17.23
C ALA A 18 24.10 -10.61 -16.39
N GLY A 19 24.95 -9.66 -16.82
CA GLY A 19 25.08 -8.35 -16.18
C GLY A 19 23.84 -7.47 -16.34
N LEU A 20 23.12 -7.57 -17.46
CA LEU A 20 21.90 -6.79 -17.71
C LEU A 20 20.73 -7.30 -16.88
N VAL A 21 20.59 -8.62 -16.71
CA VAL A 21 19.54 -9.22 -15.87
C VAL A 21 19.78 -8.92 -14.38
N THR A 22 21.02 -8.96 -13.91
CA THR A 22 21.34 -8.58 -12.52
C THR A 22 21.16 -7.08 -12.30
N ALA A 23 21.53 -6.22 -13.25
CA ALA A 23 21.30 -4.78 -13.13
C ALA A 23 19.82 -4.42 -13.06
N VAL A 24 18.96 -5.02 -13.91
CA VAL A 24 17.51 -4.79 -13.87
C VAL A 24 16.89 -5.34 -12.57
N GLY A 25 17.32 -6.52 -12.12
CA GLY A 25 16.88 -7.09 -10.85
C GLY A 25 17.24 -6.23 -9.65
N VAL A 26 18.47 -5.69 -9.61
CA VAL A 26 18.93 -4.78 -8.55
C VAL A 26 18.16 -3.47 -8.57
N VAL A 27 17.90 -2.88 -9.75
CA VAL A 27 17.09 -1.65 -9.85
C VAL A 27 15.65 -1.90 -9.40
N ALA A 28 15.03 -3.02 -9.76
CA ALA A 28 13.69 -3.35 -9.28
C ALA A 28 13.64 -3.55 -7.75
N LEU A 29 14.67 -4.19 -7.18
CA LEU A 29 14.76 -4.42 -5.73
C LEU A 29 15.08 -3.15 -4.94
N THR A 30 15.83 -2.19 -5.49
CA THR A 30 16.09 -0.91 -4.80
C THR A 30 14.86 -0.02 -4.72
N GLN A 31 13.96 -0.06 -5.71
CA GLN A 31 12.67 0.65 -5.63
C GLN A 31 11.78 0.09 -4.53
N VAL A 32 11.74 -1.25 -4.41
CA VAL A 32 10.99 -1.94 -3.34
C VAL A 32 11.62 -1.65 -1.97
N ALA A 33 12.95 -1.71 -1.86
CA ALA A 33 13.65 -1.38 -0.62
C ALA A 33 13.49 0.11 -0.22
N ALA A 34 13.43 1.05 -1.17
CA ALA A 34 13.14 2.45 -0.89
C ALA A 34 11.69 2.67 -0.43
N ALA A 35 10.73 1.92 -0.99
CA ALA A 35 9.34 1.96 -0.54
C ALA A 35 9.14 1.36 0.87
N HIS A 36 9.93 0.36 1.24
CA HIS A 36 9.89 -0.28 2.58
C HIS A 36 10.92 0.29 3.58
N GLY A 37 11.84 1.13 3.13
CA GLY A 37 12.96 1.66 3.93
C GLY A 37 12.60 2.85 4.81
N VAL A 38 11.36 3.34 4.76
CA VAL A 38 10.87 4.38 5.68
C VAL A 38 10.56 3.71 7.01
N THR A 39 11.60 3.55 7.84
CA THR A 39 11.44 3.10 9.21
C THR A 39 10.74 4.20 10.03
N SER A 40 9.97 3.82 11.05
CA SER A 40 9.25 4.80 11.89
C SER A 40 10.16 5.82 12.59
N ALA A 41 11.46 5.55 12.65
CA ALA A 41 12.47 6.43 13.26
C ALA A 41 12.84 7.65 12.39
N ASP A 42 12.61 7.61 11.06
CA ASP A 42 12.94 8.71 10.14
C ASP A 42 11.75 9.65 9.86
N ARG A 43 10.59 9.40 10.48
CA ARG A 43 9.40 10.25 10.30
C ARG A 43 9.44 11.39 11.31
N ASP A 44 9.25 12.62 10.84
CA ASP A 44 8.90 13.73 11.73
C ASP A 44 7.66 13.31 12.54
N PRO A 45 7.73 13.25 13.88
CA PRO A 45 6.59 12.89 14.70
C PRO A 45 5.39 13.82 14.46
N ALA A 46 5.62 15.08 14.07
CA ALA A 46 4.58 16.03 13.67
C ALA A 46 3.84 15.64 12.37
N GLY A 47 4.40 14.70 11.59
CA GLY A 47 3.80 14.13 10.39
C GLY A 47 3.18 12.75 10.60
N LEU A 48 3.10 12.26 11.84
CA LEU A 48 2.46 10.99 12.13
C LEU A 48 0.94 11.13 12.05
N ILE A 49 0.36 10.32 11.17
CA ILE A 49 -1.08 10.12 11.03
C ILE A 49 -1.35 8.67 11.44
N GLU A 50 -2.14 8.49 12.48
CA GLU A 50 -2.64 7.18 12.89
C GLU A 50 -4.06 7.01 12.37
N ALA A 51 -4.31 5.89 11.68
CA ALA A 51 -5.64 5.50 11.23
C ALA A 51 -6.02 4.20 11.94
N ALA A 52 -6.84 4.31 12.97
CA ALA A 52 -7.43 3.16 13.66
C ALA A 52 -8.62 2.66 12.85
N HIS A 53 -8.69 1.34 12.63
CA HIS A 53 -9.76 0.68 11.90
C HIS A 53 -10.25 -0.52 12.69
N LEU A 54 -11.58 -0.70 12.74
CA LEU A 54 -12.20 -1.93 13.19
C LEU A 54 -12.73 -2.68 11.96
N PRO A 55 -12.08 -3.79 11.56
CA PRO A 55 -12.54 -4.63 10.46
C PRO A 55 -13.99 -5.07 10.67
N PRO A 56 -14.83 -5.02 9.63
CA PRO A 56 -16.15 -5.63 9.71
C PRO A 56 -15.98 -7.14 9.84
N LEU A 57 -16.23 -7.69 11.04
CA LEU A 57 -15.97 -9.09 11.36
C LEU A 57 -17.01 -10.05 10.76
N LEU A 58 -18.19 -9.56 10.37
CA LEU A 58 -19.32 -10.36 9.89
C LEU A 58 -20.12 -9.57 8.84
N THR A 59 -19.68 -9.57 7.58
CA THR A 59 -20.51 -9.10 6.47
C THR A 59 -21.34 -10.25 5.91
N VAL A 60 -22.65 -10.06 5.76
CA VAL A 60 -23.49 -11.03 5.03
C VAL A 60 -23.36 -10.75 3.54
N LYS A 61 -23.38 -11.80 2.73
CA LYS A 61 -23.34 -11.67 1.27
C LYS A 61 -24.49 -10.77 0.78
N GLY A 62 -24.14 -9.69 0.08
CA GLY A 62 -25.10 -8.76 -0.52
C GLY A 62 -25.56 -7.64 0.42
N GLU A 63 -25.14 -7.64 1.68
CA GLU A 63 -25.31 -6.46 2.53
C GLU A 63 -24.31 -5.37 2.13
N PRO A 64 -24.71 -4.08 2.22
CA PRO A 64 -23.78 -2.98 2.07
C PRO A 64 -22.65 -3.11 3.10
N ALA A 65 -21.41 -3.15 2.63
CA ALA A 65 -20.23 -3.12 3.49
C ALA A 65 -19.67 -1.69 3.55
N VAL A 66 -19.33 -1.24 4.76
CA VAL A 66 -18.72 0.06 5.01
C VAL A 66 -17.50 -0.15 5.89
N LEU A 67 -16.35 0.35 5.44
CA LEU A 67 -15.15 0.41 6.27
C LEU A 67 -15.10 1.74 7.00
N ARG A 68 -14.79 1.74 8.29
CA ARG A 68 -14.79 2.93 9.14
C ARG A 68 -13.46 3.10 9.87
N TYR A 69 -12.96 4.33 9.88
CA TYR A 69 -11.66 4.68 10.42
C TYR A 69 -11.79 5.87 11.36
N ASP A 70 -11.02 5.85 12.44
CA ASP A 70 -10.70 7.03 13.22
C ASP A 70 -9.29 7.48 12.86
N ILE A 71 -9.14 8.78 12.59
CA ILE A 71 -7.85 9.35 12.17
C ILE A 71 -7.42 10.37 13.22
N TYR A 72 -6.21 10.16 13.73
CA TYR A 72 -5.57 11.00 14.73
C TYR A 72 -4.27 11.56 14.16
N CYS A 73 -4.02 12.84 14.44
CA CYS A 73 -2.78 13.51 14.06
C CYS A 73 -2.00 13.86 15.33
N ALA A 74 -0.71 13.56 15.36
CA ALA A 74 0.16 13.99 16.44
C ALA A 74 0.39 15.53 16.37
N PRO A 75 0.39 16.24 17.52
CA PRO A 75 0.67 17.66 17.54
C PRO A 75 2.15 17.94 17.21
N PRO A 76 2.47 19.04 16.48
CA PRO A 76 3.85 19.38 16.17
C PRO A 76 4.72 19.55 17.42
N GLY A 77 5.82 18.79 17.49
CA GLY A 77 6.76 18.82 18.63
C GLY A 77 6.19 18.29 19.96
N GLY A 78 5.00 17.68 19.94
CA GLY A 78 4.39 17.03 21.10
C GLY A 78 4.67 15.53 21.16
N ASP A 79 4.04 14.87 22.13
CA ASP A 79 4.11 13.41 22.29
C ASP A 79 3.42 12.71 21.10
N PRO A 80 4.09 11.83 20.34
CA PRO A 80 3.50 11.14 19.20
C PRO A 80 2.28 10.27 19.56
N GLU A 81 2.18 9.82 20.81
CA GLU A 81 1.05 9.02 21.30
C GLU A 81 -0.14 9.89 21.76
N SER A 82 0.02 11.21 21.78
CA SER A 82 -1.01 12.17 22.23
C SER A 82 -1.94 12.66 21.10
N GLY A 83 -2.08 11.86 20.04
CA GLY A 83 -2.85 12.21 18.85
C GLY A 83 -4.28 12.67 19.16
N ALA A 84 -4.77 13.65 18.40
CA ALA A 84 -6.14 14.16 18.50
C ALA A 84 -6.87 14.01 17.16
N PRO A 85 -8.22 13.91 17.16
CA PRO A 85 -8.99 13.91 15.92
C PRO A 85 -8.66 15.14 15.08
N CYS A 86 -8.33 14.93 13.81
CA CYS A 86 -7.97 15.98 12.86
C CYS A 86 -8.85 15.94 11.61
N ASP A 87 -8.86 17.03 10.84
CA ASP A 87 -9.41 17.04 9.50
C ASP A 87 -8.45 16.29 8.56
N ALA A 88 -8.92 15.17 8.04
CA ALA A 88 -8.14 14.23 7.26
C ALA A 88 -8.90 13.80 6.00
N GLY A 89 -8.17 13.25 5.05
CA GLY A 89 -8.72 12.67 3.84
C GLY A 89 -7.90 11.47 3.43
N GLY A 90 -8.45 10.66 2.53
CA GLY A 90 -7.72 9.49 2.07
C GLY A 90 -8.49 8.68 1.06
N THR A 91 -7.84 7.61 0.62
CA THR A 91 -8.39 6.63 -0.31
C THR A 91 -8.16 5.25 0.29
N VAL A 92 -9.23 4.47 0.37
CA VAL A 92 -9.15 3.03 0.65
C VAL A 92 -9.10 2.30 -0.68
N TYR A 93 -8.21 1.32 -0.79
CA TYR A 93 -8.07 0.51 -1.99
C TYR A 93 -8.70 -0.85 -1.72
N VAL A 94 -9.74 -1.22 -2.45
CA VAL A 94 -10.49 -2.48 -2.21
C VAL A 94 -10.55 -3.36 -3.45
N ARG A 95 -10.64 -4.68 -3.28
CA ARG A 95 -10.82 -5.64 -4.39
C ARG A 95 -11.68 -6.82 -3.98
N ALA A 96 -12.29 -7.49 -4.95
CA ALA A 96 -13.00 -8.74 -4.73
C ALA A 96 -12.00 -9.90 -4.52
N GLY A 97 -12.19 -10.69 -3.45
CA GLY A 97 -11.31 -11.78 -3.06
C GLY A 97 -9.85 -11.32 -2.88
N ASP A 98 -8.90 -12.23 -3.13
CA ASP A 98 -7.47 -11.98 -2.89
C ASP A 98 -6.63 -11.74 -4.15
N SER A 99 -7.27 -11.50 -5.30
CA SER A 99 -6.56 -11.35 -6.58
C SER A 99 -7.16 -10.26 -7.46
N GLY A 100 -6.38 -9.82 -8.47
CA GLY A 100 -6.78 -8.74 -9.37
C GLY A 100 -6.48 -7.34 -8.83
N PRO A 101 -6.82 -6.30 -9.61
CA PRO A 101 -6.49 -4.92 -9.28
C PRO A 101 -7.37 -4.38 -8.15
N PHE A 102 -6.77 -3.57 -7.29
CA PHE A 102 -7.51 -2.76 -6.33
C PHE A 102 -8.23 -1.60 -7.03
N ARG A 103 -9.41 -1.26 -6.51
CA ARG A 103 -10.23 -0.10 -6.87
C ARG A 103 -10.14 0.93 -5.76
N ALA A 104 -9.87 2.18 -6.14
CA ALA A 104 -9.86 3.32 -5.23
C ALA A 104 -11.29 3.69 -4.79
N VAL A 105 -11.49 3.85 -3.49
CA VAL A 105 -12.72 4.33 -2.84
C VAL A 105 -12.34 5.48 -1.90
N PRO A 106 -12.92 6.68 -2.05
CA PRO A 106 -12.58 7.81 -1.20
C PRO A 106 -13.07 7.61 0.23
N LEU A 107 -12.31 8.09 1.21
CA LEU A 107 -12.81 8.29 2.56
C LEU A 107 -13.70 9.53 2.62
N LEU A 108 -14.87 9.37 3.24
CA LEU A 108 -15.84 10.43 3.45
C LEU A 108 -15.98 10.67 4.95
N LEU A 109 -15.97 11.93 5.36
CA LEU A 109 -16.24 12.30 6.74
C LEU A 109 -17.74 12.17 7.04
N ASP A 110 -18.07 11.35 8.03
CA ASP A 110 -19.38 11.24 8.67
C ASP A 110 -19.35 12.04 9.98
N THR A 111 -19.91 13.25 9.92
CA THR A 111 -19.97 14.17 11.07
C THR A 111 -20.97 13.75 12.14
N THR A 112 -21.79 12.73 11.87
CA THR A 112 -22.81 12.26 12.82
C THR A 112 -22.32 11.13 13.70
N ALA A 113 -21.22 10.48 13.33
CA ALA A 113 -20.63 9.39 14.09
C ALA A 113 -19.70 9.90 15.21
N SER A 114 -19.78 9.27 16.38
CA SER A 114 -18.88 9.52 17.51
C SER A 114 -17.53 8.80 17.36
N GLU A 115 -17.51 7.70 16.60
CA GLU A 115 -16.35 6.83 16.33
C GLU A 115 -16.39 6.37 14.86
N GLY A 116 -15.26 5.96 14.32
CA GLY A 116 -15.11 5.59 12.92
C GLY A 116 -15.59 6.69 11.97
N ARG A 117 -15.21 7.94 12.23
CA ARG A 117 -15.77 9.13 11.53
C ARG A 117 -15.46 9.16 10.04
N TYR A 118 -14.40 8.50 9.60
CA TYR A 118 -14.07 8.41 8.18
C TYR A 118 -14.58 7.08 7.61
N ARG A 119 -15.48 7.14 6.63
CA ARG A 119 -16.10 5.95 6.04
C ARG A 119 -15.73 5.76 4.57
N ALA A 120 -15.57 4.51 4.15
CA ALA A 120 -15.49 4.11 2.75
C ALA A 120 -16.65 3.15 2.44
N ASP A 121 -17.55 3.57 1.55
CA ASP A 121 -18.68 2.77 1.09
C ASP A 121 -18.20 1.77 0.03
N ILE A 122 -18.25 0.47 0.33
CA ILE A 122 -17.67 -0.56 -0.54
C ILE A 122 -18.60 -0.83 -1.73
N PRO A 123 -18.09 -0.82 -2.98
CA PRO A 123 -18.90 -1.12 -4.16
C PRO A 123 -19.60 -2.48 -4.04
N ALA A 124 -20.87 -2.54 -4.42
CA ALA A 124 -21.71 -3.74 -4.25
C ALA A 124 -21.15 -4.97 -5.00
N ASP A 125 -20.48 -4.77 -6.13
CA ASP A 125 -19.81 -5.85 -6.88
C ASP A 125 -18.63 -6.47 -6.12
N ILE A 126 -18.00 -5.71 -5.22
CA ILE A 126 -16.90 -6.15 -4.36
C ILE A 126 -17.44 -6.73 -3.05
N ALA A 127 -18.35 -6.01 -2.38
CA ALA A 127 -18.94 -6.45 -1.11
C ALA A 127 -19.74 -7.76 -1.25
N GLY A 128 -20.39 -7.98 -2.41
CA GLY A 128 -21.16 -9.18 -2.71
C GLY A 128 -20.36 -10.35 -3.30
N SER A 129 -19.03 -10.20 -3.42
CA SER A 129 -18.14 -11.23 -3.95
C SER A 129 -18.25 -12.53 -3.15
N HIS A 130 -18.20 -13.68 -3.84
CA HIS A 130 -18.25 -14.99 -3.20
C HIS A 130 -17.08 -15.21 -2.24
N ASP A 131 -15.90 -14.73 -2.62
CA ASP A 131 -14.66 -14.94 -1.86
C ASP A 131 -14.40 -13.79 -0.85
N GLY A 132 -15.41 -12.94 -0.60
CA GLY A 132 -15.24 -11.72 0.19
C GLY A 132 -14.44 -10.65 -0.55
N PHE A 133 -13.79 -9.76 0.19
CA PHE A 133 -13.00 -8.65 -0.35
C PHE A 133 -11.74 -8.38 0.49
N SER A 134 -10.66 -7.93 -0.15
CA SER A 134 -9.48 -7.37 0.55
C SER A 134 -9.47 -5.85 0.49
N TYR A 135 -8.79 -5.22 1.43
CA TYR A 135 -8.53 -3.78 1.50
C TYR A 135 -7.20 -3.45 2.18
#